data_AF-R5M3L9-F1
#
_entry.id   AF-R5M3L9-F1
#
_cell.length_a   1.000
_cell.length_b   1.000
_cell.length_c   1.000
_cell.angle_alpha   90.00
_cell.angle_beta   90.00
_cell.angle_gamma   90.00
#
_symmetry.space_group_name_H-M   'P 1'
#
loop_
_entity.id
_entity.type
_entity.pdbx_description
1 polymer ?
#
loop_
_entity_poly.entity_id
_entity_poly.type
_entity_poly.pdbx_seq_one_letter_code
_entity_poly.pdbx_strand_id
1 'polypeptide(L)' 'MNRKGRMSEGEIMNILVYYHFGTYRNFKEYYLNCIRDRLRSYFPQAVSYNRFV' A
#
# COMPACT_ATOMS: atom_id res chain seq x y z
N MET A 1 -18.51 -11.59 11.36
CA MET A 1 -18.64 -10.18 10.89
C MET A 1 -17.47 -9.86 9.97
N ASN A 2 -17.70 -9.81 8.66
CA ASN A 2 -16.68 -9.53 7.66
C ASN A 2 -16.54 -8.00 7.51
N ARG A 3 -15.67 -7.37 8.31
CA ARG A 3 -15.46 -5.92 8.27
C ARG A 3 -14.74 -5.57 6.96
N LYS A 4 -15.52 -5.20 5.94
CA LYS A 4 -15.02 -4.61 4.70
C LYS A 4 -14.13 -3.40 5.01
N GLY A 5 -12.91 -3.37 4.47
CA GLY A 5 -12.25 -2.12 4.07
C GLY A 5 -11.28 -1.44 5.04
N ARG A 6 -10.58 -2.16 5.93
CA ARG A 6 -9.45 -1.56 6.66
C ARG A 6 -8.18 -2.38 6.48
N MET A 7 -7.20 -1.77 5.82
CA MET A 7 -5.81 -2.18 5.88
C MET A 7 -5.33 -2.11 7.32
N SER A 8 -4.72 -3.18 7.81
CA SER A 8 -4.13 -3.27 9.14
C SER A 8 -2.88 -2.38 9.26
N GLU A 9 -2.49 -2.02 10.48
CA GLU A 9 -1.27 -1.24 10.73
C GLU A 9 -0.02 -1.99 10.25
N GLY A 10 0.00 -3.33 10.37
CA GLY A 10 1.08 -4.17 9.85
C GLY A 10 1.18 -4.13 8.32
N GLU A 11 0.05 -4.11 7.61
CA GLU A 11 0.07 -3.95 6.14
C GLU A 11 0.55 -2.55 5.72
N ILE A 12 0.16 -1.50 6.45
CA ILE A 12 0.67 -0.13 6.24
C ILE A 12 2.19 -0.11 6.45
N MET A 13 2.67 -0.71 7.54
CA MET A 13 4.10 -0.80 7.83
C MET A 13 4.84 -1.60 6.75
N ASN A 14 4.30 -2.71 6.27
CA ASN A 14 4.89 -3.47 5.17
C ASN A 14 5.04 -2.61 3.92
N ILE A 15 4.02 -1.83 3.55
CA ILE A 15 4.10 -0.93 2.39
C ILE A 15 5.23 0.09 2.56
N LEU A 16 5.39 0.68 3.74
CA LEU A 16 6.43 1.66 4.03
C LEU A 16 7.83 1.02 4.02
N VAL A 17 7.98 -0.15 4.64
CA VAL A 17 9.24 -0.90 4.66
C VAL A 17 9.66 -1.29 3.24
N TYR A 18 8.73 -1.82 2.42
CA TYR A 18 9.01 -2.13 1.02
C TYR A 18 9.38 -0.89 0.21
N TYR A 19 8.78 0.27 0.49
CA TYR A 19 9.14 1.52 -0.16
C TYR A 19 10.59 1.91 0.13
N HIS A 20 11.04 1.78 1.39
CA HIS A 20 12.40 2.11 1.80
C HIS A 20 13.48 1.28 1.08
N PHE A 21 13.16 0.05 0.67
CA PHE A 21 14.06 -0.81 -0.09
C PHE A 21 13.88 -0.71 -1.62
N GLY A 22 12.85 0.01 -2.08
CA GLY A 22 12.55 0.17 -3.50
C GLY A 22 13.37 1.27 -4.18
N THR A 23 13.32 1.31 -5.50
CA THR A 23 14.01 2.31 -6.34
C THR A 23 13.09 3.45 -6.81
N TYR A 24 11.87 3.53 -6.28
CA TYR A 24 10.89 4.54 -6.69
C TYR A 24 11.29 5.92 -6.17
N ARG A 25 11.14 6.95 -7.02
CA ARG A 25 11.53 8.33 -6.68
C ARG A 25 10.64 8.99 -5.65
N ASN A 26 9.36 8.61 -5.61
CA ASN A 26 8.39 9.15 -4.67
C ASN A 26 7.37 8.08 -4.25
N PHE A 27 6.81 8.27 -3.05
CA PHE A 27 5.90 7.32 -2.44
C PHE A 27 4.59 7.15 -3.22
N LYS A 28 4.10 8.23 -3.86
CA LYS A 28 2.86 8.19 -4.65
C LYS A 28 2.97 7.26 -5.84
N GLU A 29 4.04 7.37 -6.60
CA GLU A 29 4.33 6.52 -7.75
C GLU A 29 4.49 5.06 -7.34
N TYR A 30 5.24 4.81 -6.26
CA TYR A 30 5.37 3.48 -5.68
C TYR A 30 4.00 2.89 -5.28
N TYR A 31 3.19 3.66 -4.56
CA TYR A 31 1.90 3.19 -4.07
C TYR A 31 0.93 2.85 -5.21
N LEU A 32 0.83 3.72 -6.21
CA LEU A 32 -0.07 3.51 -7.34
C LEU A 32 0.43 2.37 -8.26
N ASN A 33 1.69 2.43 -8.70
CA ASN A 33 2.16 1.52 -9.73
C ASN A 33 2.63 0.16 -9.18
N CYS A 34 3.03 0.09 -7.90
CA CYS A 34 3.47 -1.15 -7.28
C CYS A 34 2.36 -1.76 -6.42
N ILE A 35 1.90 -1.07 -5.36
CA ILE A 35 0.93 -1.64 -4.43
C ILE A 35 -0.43 -1.85 -5.09
N ARG A 36 -0.96 -0.82 -5.74
CA ARG A 36 -2.32 -0.83 -6.29
C ARG A 36 -2.44 -1.61 -7.60
N ASP A 37 -1.39 -1.62 -8.40
CA ASP A 37 -1.38 -2.32 -9.69
C ASP A 37 -0.72 -3.70 -9.61
N ARG A 38 0.59 -3.77 -9.35
CA ARG A 38 1.35 -5.04 -9.41
C ARG A 38 1.08 -5.98 -8.24
N LEU A 39 0.90 -5.45 -7.03
CA LEU A 39 0.74 -6.20 -5.79
C LEU A 39 -0.72 -6.21 -5.29
N ARG A 40 -1.68 -5.88 -6.16
CA ARG A 40 -3.11 -5.79 -5.81
C ARG A 40 -3.65 -7.05 -5.14
N SER A 41 -3.17 -8.23 -5.55
CA SER A 41 -3.58 -9.52 -4.98
C SER A 41 -3.10 -9.71 -3.53
N TYR A 42 -1.95 -9.12 -3.18
CA TYR A 42 -1.40 -9.14 -1.82
C TYR A 42 -2.02 -8.09 -0.91
N PHE A 43 -2.48 -6.98 -1.49
CA PHE A 43 -3.15 -5.89 -0.77
C PHE A 43 -4.57 -5.64 -1.33
N PRO A 44 -5.49 -6.62 -1.26
CA PRO A 44 -6.83 -6.49 -1.84
C PRO A 44 -7.68 -5.40 -1.16
N GLN A 45 -7.30 -5.00 0.06
CA GLN A 45 -7.94 -3.94 0.84
C GLN A 45 -7.08 -2.66 0.92
N ALA A 46 -6.15 -2.46 -0.03
CA ALA A 46 -5.34 -1.26 -0.12
C ALA A 46 -6.22 0.00 -0.14
N VAL A 47 -5.98 0.89 0.83
CA VAL A 47 -6.69 2.17 0.99
C VAL A 47 -6.37 3.14 -0.15
N SER A 48 -6.99 4.32 -0.17
CA SER A 48 -6.58 5.37 -1.11
C SER A 48 -5.25 5.99 -0.69
N TYR A 49 -4.48 6.53 -1.64
CA TYR A 49 -3.22 7.22 -1.34
C TYR A 49 -3.38 8.36 -0.32
N ASN A 50 -4.53 9.05 -0.32
CA ASN A 50 -4.82 10.15 0.60
C ASN A 50 -4.85 9.73 2.08
N ARG A 51 -4.82 8.43 2.41
CA ARG A 51 -4.64 7.95 3.79
C ARG A 51 -3.19 8.02 4.28
N PHE A 52 -2.24 8.30 3.39
CA PHE A 52 -0.81 8.43 3.69
C PHE A 52 -0.32 9.89 3.63
N VAL A 53 -1.24 10.86 3.45
CA VAL A 53 -0.99 12.31 3.45
C VAL A 53 -1.70 12.89 4.66
#